data_AF-X1Q5T7-F1
#
_entry.id   AF-X1Q5T7-F1
#
_cell.length_a   1.000
_cell.length_b   1.000
_cell.length_c   1.000
_cell.angle_alpha   90.00
_cell.angle_beta   90.00
_cell.angle_gamma   90.00
#
_symmetry.space_group_name_H-M   'P 1'
#
loop_
_entity.id
_entity.type
_entity.pdbx_description
1 polymer ?
#
loop_
_entity_poly.entity_id
_entity_poly.type
_entity_poly.pdbx_seq_one_letter_code
_entity_poly.pdbx_strand_id
1 'polypeptide(L)'
;SLRHAQLLEGSLTEGLRWYGGLSRERGIELPSRHLGLVQASELNDLDTRLDAAAEALAASCDAAMPPPVTFVGPEPQVRAASLDGVRIGVARDEAFAFTYGANLELLRSLGAQLEFFSPLHDRELPVVDSLYLPGGYPELHHHALAANAPMSEAIRAHHAQGKPLLAECGGMLYLLDALTDVAGERAELLGLLPGEATMQKRLAALALQAVELPEGTLRGHTYHHSLTSTPLEPIARGLSPNGGRGNE
;
A
#
# COMPACT_ATOMS: atom_id res chain seq x y z
N SER A 1 18.08 8.27 -24.73
CA SER A 1 18.62 8.81 -25.99
C SER A 1 19.65 7.83 -26.54
N LEU A 2 19.79 7.73 -27.86
CA LEU A 2 20.73 6.78 -28.49
C LEU A 2 22.17 6.93 -27.97
N ARG A 3 22.66 8.16 -27.83
CA ARG A 3 23.99 8.44 -27.27
C ARG A 3 24.16 7.91 -25.85
N HIS A 4 23.14 8.02 -25.00
CA HIS A 4 23.20 7.51 -23.63
C HIS A 4 23.22 5.97 -23.62
N ALA A 5 22.40 5.33 -24.46
CA ALA A 5 22.40 3.88 -24.60
C ALA A 5 23.77 3.35 -25.04
N GLN A 6 24.39 3.96 -26.05
CA GLN A 6 25.74 3.61 -26.53
C GLN A 6 26.82 3.77 -25.46
N LEU A 7 26.72 4.81 -24.62
CA LEU A 7 27.64 5.01 -23.50
C LEU A 7 27.49 3.90 -22.45
N LEU A 8 26.26 3.50 -22.13
CA LEU A 8 26.00 2.42 -21.17
C LEU A 8 26.48 1.08 -21.72
N GLU A 9 26.15 0.77 -22.98
CA GLU A 9 26.58 -0.44 -23.68
C GLU A 9 28.12 -0.53 -23.74
N GLY A 10 28.81 0.54 -24.13
CA GLY A 10 30.26 0.60 -24.17
C GLY A 10 30.95 0.58 -22.79
N SER A 11 30.18 0.75 -21.71
CA SER A 11 30.69 0.69 -20.33
C SER A 11 30.51 -0.69 -19.68
N LEU A 12 29.88 -1.64 -20.38
CA LEU A 12 29.70 -3.00 -19.86
C LEU A 12 31.05 -3.73 -19.76
N THR A 13 31.28 -4.40 -18.64
CA THR A 13 32.45 -5.26 -18.43
C THR A 13 32.23 -6.64 -19.01
N GLU A 14 33.31 -7.41 -19.16
CA GLU A 14 33.26 -8.81 -19.54
C GLU A 14 32.29 -9.61 -18.64
N GLY A 15 31.45 -10.45 -19.25
CA GLY A 15 30.42 -11.24 -18.56
C GLY A 15 29.04 -10.58 -18.45
N LEU A 16 28.91 -9.28 -18.74
CA LEU A 16 27.61 -8.60 -18.79
C LEU A 16 27.10 -8.45 -20.23
N ARG A 17 25.83 -8.76 -20.45
CA ARG A 17 25.18 -8.68 -21.76
C ARG A 17 24.26 -7.47 -21.83
N TRP A 18 24.34 -6.73 -22.93
CA TRP A 18 23.38 -5.67 -23.25
C TRP A 18 22.04 -6.28 -23.69
N TYR A 19 20.97 -5.89 -23.01
CA TYR A 19 19.58 -6.30 -23.31
C TYR A 19 18.74 -5.12 -23.82
N GLY A 20 19.39 -4.15 -24.46
CA GLY A 20 18.68 -3.04 -25.09
C GLY A 20 18.47 -1.86 -24.16
N GLY A 21 17.76 -0.86 -24.68
CA GLY A 21 17.51 0.38 -23.99
C GLY A 21 16.19 1.00 -24.44
N LEU A 22 15.35 1.34 -23.46
CA LEU A 22 14.10 2.04 -23.72
C LEU A 22 14.36 3.54 -23.88
N SER A 23 13.99 4.08 -25.04
CA SER A 23 13.96 5.52 -25.25
C SER A 23 12.85 6.15 -24.40
N ARG A 24 12.91 7.47 -24.20
CA ARG A 24 11.81 8.23 -23.57
C ARG A 24 10.67 8.41 -24.59
N GLU A 25 10.10 7.30 -25.05
CA GLU A 25 9.00 7.33 -26.00
C GLU A 25 7.70 7.75 -25.32
N ARG A 26 6.88 8.52 -26.05
CA ARG A 26 5.55 8.92 -25.59
C ARG A 26 4.60 7.74 -25.82
N GLY A 27 4.09 7.14 -24.74
CA GLY A 27 3.14 6.03 -24.82
C GLY A 27 3.28 5.01 -23.70
N ILE A 28 4.49 4.80 -23.18
CA ILE A 28 4.77 3.85 -22.08
C ILE A 28 4.72 4.49 -20.69
N GLU A 29 4.47 5.80 -20.60
CA GLU A 29 4.49 6.55 -19.34
C GLU A 29 3.27 6.18 -18.48
N LEU A 30 3.54 5.65 -17.28
CA LEU A 30 2.50 5.42 -16.29
C LEU A 30 2.17 6.74 -15.60
N PRO A 31 0.89 7.14 -15.54
CA PRO A 31 0.52 8.36 -14.85
C PRO A 31 0.85 8.24 -13.36
N SER A 32 1.36 9.33 -12.80
CA SER A 32 1.66 9.45 -11.37
C SER A 32 0.49 10.09 -10.61
N ARG A 33 0.36 9.76 -9.34
CA ARG A 33 -0.45 10.44 -8.33
C ARG A 33 0.41 10.85 -7.13
N HIS A 34 -0.20 11.52 -6.16
CA HIS A 34 0.50 12.10 -5.00
C HIS A 34 1.36 11.08 -4.22
N LEU A 35 0.90 9.83 -4.13
CA LEU A 35 1.53 8.74 -3.39
C LEU A 35 2.12 7.62 -4.27
N GLY A 36 2.44 7.90 -5.54
CA GLY A 36 3.09 6.91 -6.42
C GLY A 36 2.51 6.88 -7.82
N LEU A 37 2.42 5.69 -8.41
CA LEU A 37 1.80 5.49 -9.73
C LEU A 37 0.30 5.26 -9.58
N VAL A 38 -0.46 5.56 -10.63
CA VAL A 38 -1.85 5.11 -10.76
C VAL A 38 -1.90 3.59 -10.71
N GLN A 39 -2.90 3.01 -10.03
CA GLN A 39 -2.98 1.55 -9.93
C GLN A 39 -3.27 0.93 -11.30
N ALA A 40 -2.76 -0.29 -11.49
CA ALA A 40 -2.97 -1.05 -12.73
C ALA A 40 -4.46 -1.20 -13.10
N SER A 41 -5.31 -1.44 -12.11
CA SER A 41 -6.77 -1.58 -12.28
C SER A 41 -7.48 -0.30 -12.75
N GLU A 42 -6.84 0.87 -12.60
CA GLU A 42 -7.39 2.15 -13.02
C GLU A 42 -6.95 2.54 -14.43
N LEU A 43 -6.06 1.74 -15.06
CA LEU A 43 -5.52 1.97 -16.38
C LEU A 43 -6.18 1.04 -17.40
N ASN A 44 -7.19 1.55 -18.09
CA ASN A 44 -7.88 0.83 -19.17
C ASN A 44 -6.97 0.51 -20.36
N ASP A 45 -5.82 1.18 -20.48
CA ASP A 45 -4.85 1.03 -21.57
C ASP A 45 -3.54 0.35 -21.14
N LEU A 46 -3.51 -0.31 -19.97
CA LEU A 46 -2.30 -0.92 -19.42
C LEU A 46 -1.65 -1.93 -20.37
N ASP A 47 -2.43 -2.85 -20.93
CA ASP A 47 -1.93 -3.88 -21.85
C ASP A 47 -1.29 -3.24 -23.09
N THR A 48 -1.95 -2.23 -23.67
CA THR A 48 -1.40 -1.47 -24.81
C THR A 48 -0.06 -0.81 -24.47
N ARG A 49 0.10 -0.29 -23.24
CA ARG A 49 1.36 0.31 -22.79
C ARG A 49 2.46 -0.74 -22.61
N LEU A 50 2.11 -1.91 -22.08
CA LEU A 50 3.03 -3.04 -21.93
C LEU A 50 3.50 -3.56 -23.28
N ASP A 51 2.59 -3.70 -24.25
CA ASP A 51 2.91 -4.10 -25.62
C ASP A 51 3.85 -3.10 -26.29
N ALA A 52 3.56 -1.79 -26.18
CA ALA A 52 4.44 -0.74 -26.70
C ALA A 52 5.83 -0.76 -26.05
N ALA A 53 5.92 -1.03 -24.74
CA ALA A 53 7.19 -1.18 -24.05
C ALA A 53 7.97 -2.42 -24.52
N ALA A 54 7.28 -3.54 -24.73
CA ALA A 54 7.87 -4.77 -25.24
C ALA A 54 8.41 -4.58 -26.66
N GLU A 55 7.65 -3.95 -27.55
CA GLU A 55 8.04 -3.66 -28.93
C GLU A 55 9.26 -2.71 -28.97
N ALA A 56 9.23 -1.64 -28.19
CA ALA A 56 10.34 -0.70 -28.10
C ALA A 56 11.63 -1.36 -27.57
N LEU A 57 11.51 -2.27 -26.60
CA LEU A 57 12.66 -3.03 -26.09
C LEU A 57 13.20 -4.00 -27.15
N ALA A 58 12.32 -4.77 -27.81
CA ALA A 58 12.69 -5.71 -28.86
C ALA A 58 13.37 -5.02 -30.06
N ALA A 59 12.95 -3.81 -30.41
CA ALA A 59 13.60 -3.00 -31.44
C ALA A 59 15.00 -2.50 -31.04
N SER A 60 15.31 -2.46 -29.74
CA SER A 60 16.56 -1.88 -29.21
C SER A 60 17.72 -2.87 -29.09
N CYS A 61 17.46 -4.18 -29.13
CA CYS A 61 18.50 -5.21 -29.18
C CYS A 61 17.99 -6.54 -29.72
N ASP A 62 18.85 -7.28 -30.41
CA ASP A 62 18.61 -8.68 -30.83
C ASP A 62 19.15 -9.67 -29.79
N ALA A 63 18.92 -9.38 -28.50
CA ALA A 63 19.44 -10.20 -27.41
C ALA A 63 18.47 -11.36 -27.12
N ALA A 64 18.92 -12.60 -27.37
CA ALA A 64 18.24 -13.77 -26.87
C ALA A 64 18.12 -13.71 -25.33
N MET A 65 16.92 -14.01 -24.81
CA MET A 65 16.67 -14.08 -23.37
C MET A 65 17.71 -14.95 -22.67
N PRO A 66 18.14 -14.60 -21.43
CA PRO A 66 19.03 -15.45 -20.68
C PRO A 66 18.38 -16.82 -20.44
N PRO A 67 19.18 -17.89 -20.27
CA PRO A 67 18.63 -19.18 -19.87
C PRO A 67 17.81 -19.03 -18.58
N PRO A 68 16.70 -19.75 -18.44
CA PRO A 68 15.87 -19.66 -17.24
C PRO A 68 16.69 -20.04 -16.01
N VAL A 69 16.63 -19.19 -14.98
CA VAL A 69 17.23 -19.47 -13.68
C VAL A 69 16.17 -20.12 -12.81
N THR A 70 16.45 -21.33 -12.34
CA THR A 70 15.57 -22.00 -11.37
C THR A 70 15.88 -21.48 -9.97
N PHE A 71 14.89 -20.87 -9.35
CA PHE A 71 14.95 -20.52 -7.93
C PHE A 71 14.39 -21.68 -7.12
N VAL A 72 15.22 -22.25 -6.24
CA VAL A 72 14.73 -23.20 -5.24
C VAL A 72 14.10 -22.38 -4.13
N GLY A 73 12.77 -22.40 -4.07
CA GLY A 73 12.03 -21.81 -2.95
C GLY A 73 12.38 -22.51 -1.64
N PRO A 74 12.26 -21.83 -0.49
CA PRO A 74 12.40 -22.50 0.80
C PRO A 74 11.35 -23.61 0.92
N GLU A 75 11.69 -24.68 1.65
CA GLU A 75 10.70 -25.72 1.95
C GLU A 75 9.49 -25.10 2.66
N PRO A 76 8.25 -25.45 2.27
CA PRO A 76 7.06 -24.95 2.94
C PRO A 76 7.11 -25.32 4.42
N GLN A 77 7.16 -24.31 5.28
CA GLN A 77 7.06 -24.54 6.71
C GLN A 77 5.62 -24.97 7.04
N VAL A 78 5.45 -26.18 7.56
CA VAL A 78 4.17 -26.61 8.12
C VAL A 78 3.92 -25.78 9.38
N ARG A 79 2.89 -24.94 9.34
CA ARG A 79 2.47 -24.13 10.48
C ARG A 79 1.31 -24.83 11.19
N ALA A 80 1.27 -24.69 12.51
CA ALA A 80 0.08 -25.08 13.25
C ALA A 80 -1.11 -24.20 12.82
N ALA A 81 -2.28 -24.80 12.65
CA ALA A 81 -3.51 -24.10 12.28
C ALA A 81 -4.10 -23.35 13.49
N SER A 82 -3.37 -22.38 14.03
CA SER A 82 -3.75 -21.65 15.24
C SER A 82 -4.97 -20.74 15.07
N LEU A 83 -5.42 -20.52 13.83
CA LEU A 83 -6.57 -19.71 13.44
C LEU A 83 -7.67 -20.56 12.80
N ASP A 84 -7.67 -21.89 13.00
CA ASP A 84 -8.73 -22.76 12.49
C ASP A 84 -10.11 -22.31 13.01
N GLY A 85 -11.08 -22.22 12.09
CA GLY A 85 -12.42 -21.72 12.37
C GLY A 85 -12.56 -20.20 12.56
N VAL A 86 -11.47 -19.43 12.49
CA VAL A 86 -11.51 -17.96 12.58
C VAL A 86 -11.82 -17.35 11.22
N ARG A 87 -12.85 -16.50 11.14
CA ARG A 87 -13.20 -15.73 9.93
C ARG A 87 -12.68 -14.31 10.04
N ILE A 88 -11.89 -13.88 9.07
CA ILE A 88 -11.30 -12.55 9.01
C ILE A 88 -11.90 -11.81 7.82
N GLY A 89 -12.57 -10.70 8.10
CA GLY A 89 -13.06 -9.78 7.08
C GLY A 89 -11.93 -8.89 6.59
N VAL A 90 -11.57 -8.97 5.32
CA VAL A 90 -10.49 -8.18 4.71
C VAL A 90 -11.10 -7.15 3.77
N ALA A 91 -10.96 -5.86 4.11
CA ALA A 91 -11.40 -4.79 3.23
C ALA A 91 -10.56 -4.80 1.94
N ARG A 92 -11.23 -4.74 0.79
CA ARG A 92 -10.58 -4.79 -0.53
C ARG A 92 -11.44 -4.08 -1.58
N ASP A 93 -11.02 -2.89 -1.95
CA ASP A 93 -11.59 -2.08 -3.03
C ASP A 93 -10.60 -0.95 -3.43
N GLU A 94 -11.07 0.06 -4.14
CA GLU A 94 -10.27 1.21 -4.60
C GLU A 94 -9.64 2.00 -3.44
N ALA A 95 -10.32 2.09 -2.29
CA ALA A 95 -9.82 2.75 -1.09
C ALA A 95 -8.89 1.86 -0.26
N PHE A 96 -9.02 0.52 -0.36
CA PHE A 96 -8.30 -0.48 0.44
C PHE A 96 -7.50 -1.46 -0.44
N ALA A 97 -6.56 -0.93 -1.22
CA ALA A 97 -5.87 -1.68 -2.28
C ALA A 97 -4.49 -2.24 -1.87
N PHE A 98 -3.91 -1.80 -0.75
CA PHE A 98 -2.53 -2.17 -0.39
C PHE A 98 -2.47 -3.41 0.50
N THR A 99 -2.96 -4.52 -0.04
CA THR A 99 -2.90 -5.80 0.65
C THR A 99 -1.66 -6.58 0.23
N TYR A 100 -0.89 -7.07 1.20
CA TYR A 100 0.25 -7.96 0.93
C TYR A 100 -0.23 -9.40 0.74
N GLY A 101 0.00 -9.97 -0.44
CA GLY A 101 -0.34 -11.37 -0.74
C GLY A 101 0.24 -12.35 0.29
N ALA A 102 1.49 -12.12 0.71
CA ALA A 102 2.15 -12.91 1.74
C ALA A 102 1.41 -12.91 3.10
N ASN A 103 0.78 -11.80 3.48
CA ASN A 103 -0.01 -11.73 4.72
C ASN A 103 -1.29 -12.58 4.60
N LEU A 104 -1.97 -12.52 3.45
CA LEU A 104 -3.17 -13.33 3.21
C LEU A 104 -2.84 -14.82 3.15
N GLU A 105 -1.74 -15.18 2.49
CA GLU A 105 -1.23 -16.56 2.44
C GLU A 105 -0.85 -17.05 3.84
N LEU A 106 -0.19 -16.22 4.65
CA LEU A 106 0.13 -16.55 6.03
C LEU A 106 -1.13 -16.84 6.84
N LEU A 107 -2.13 -15.95 6.82
CA LEU A 107 -3.39 -16.15 7.55
C LEU A 107 -4.10 -17.44 7.15
N ARG A 108 -4.18 -17.73 5.84
CA ARG A 108 -4.74 -18.99 5.33
C ARG A 108 -3.92 -20.20 5.78
N SER A 109 -2.58 -20.10 5.77
CA SER A 109 -1.71 -21.19 6.23
C SER A 109 -1.84 -21.48 7.73
N LEU A 110 -2.31 -20.49 8.50
CA LEU A 110 -2.65 -20.63 9.92
C LEU A 110 -4.10 -21.14 10.13
N GLY A 111 -4.87 -21.41 9.07
CA GLY A 111 -6.22 -21.98 9.14
C GLY A 111 -7.36 -20.95 9.05
N ALA A 112 -7.06 -19.66 8.94
CA ALA A 112 -8.10 -18.63 8.89
C ALA A 112 -8.88 -18.66 7.57
N GLN A 113 -10.18 -18.38 7.66
CA GLN A 113 -11.06 -18.15 6.52
C GLN A 113 -11.10 -16.64 6.23
N LEU A 114 -10.78 -16.25 5.00
CA LEU A 114 -10.74 -14.84 4.60
C LEU A 114 -11.99 -14.50 3.79
N GLU A 115 -12.77 -13.53 4.28
CA GLU A 115 -13.94 -12.98 3.61
C GLU A 115 -13.62 -11.57 3.12
N PHE A 116 -13.68 -11.33 1.82
CA PHE A 116 -13.39 -10.00 1.27
C PHE A 116 -14.68 -9.18 1.19
N PHE A 117 -14.58 -7.90 1.53
CA PHE A 117 -15.70 -6.95 1.41
C PHE A 117 -15.18 -5.58 0.97
N SER A 118 -16.07 -4.76 0.40
CA SER A 118 -15.77 -3.41 -0.03
C SER A 118 -16.42 -2.39 0.92
N PRO A 119 -15.62 -1.63 1.68
CA PRO A 119 -16.12 -0.46 2.40
C PRO A 119 -16.82 0.59 1.52
N LEU A 120 -16.46 0.69 0.24
CA LEU A 120 -17.09 1.61 -0.71
C LEU A 120 -18.45 1.12 -1.21
N HIS A 121 -18.56 -0.16 -1.57
CA HIS A 121 -19.67 -0.66 -2.38
C HIS A 121 -20.64 -1.55 -1.61
N ASP A 122 -20.16 -2.30 -0.61
CA ASP A 122 -21.02 -3.21 0.16
C ASP A 122 -21.79 -2.44 1.23
N ARG A 123 -23.04 -2.85 1.45
CA ARG A 123 -23.93 -2.25 2.47
C ARG A 123 -23.99 -3.06 3.76
N GLU A 124 -23.42 -4.25 3.76
CA GLU A 124 -23.45 -5.19 4.88
C GLU A 124 -22.05 -5.75 5.10
N LEU A 125 -21.66 -5.87 6.36
CA LEU A 125 -20.40 -6.50 6.74
C LEU A 125 -20.59 -8.03 6.79
N PRO A 126 -19.68 -8.83 6.23
CA PRO A 126 -19.75 -10.29 6.37
C PRO A 126 -19.69 -10.69 7.86
N VAL A 127 -20.25 -11.85 8.18
CA VAL A 127 -20.20 -12.39 9.54
C VAL A 127 -18.79 -12.90 9.82
N VAL A 128 -17.99 -12.05 10.45
CA VAL A 128 -16.57 -12.32 10.75
C VAL A 128 -16.24 -12.11 12.23
N ASP A 129 -15.13 -12.70 12.64
CA ASP A 129 -14.62 -12.69 14.01
C ASP A 129 -13.61 -11.56 14.24
N SER A 130 -12.94 -11.10 13.18
CA SER A 130 -12.07 -9.91 13.19
C SER A 130 -12.07 -9.19 11.85
N LEU A 131 -11.62 -7.93 11.85
CA LEU A 131 -11.43 -7.12 10.64
C LEU A 131 -9.97 -6.79 10.37
N TYR A 132 -9.61 -6.78 9.08
CA TYR A 132 -8.37 -6.25 8.55
C TYR A 132 -8.67 -5.15 7.53
N LEU A 133 -8.28 -3.93 7.85
CA LEU A 133 -8.36 -2.74 7.00
C LEU A 133 -6.94 -2.42 6.49
N PRO A 134 -6.54 -2.92 5.32
CA PRO A 134 -5.20 -2.68 4.78
C PRO A 134 -5.02 -1.21 4.39
N GLY A 135 -3.80 -0.86 3.97
CA GLY A 135 -3.55 0.45 3.39
C GLY A 135 -4.30 0.69 2.07
N GLY A 136 -4.27 1.92 1.60
CA GLY A 136 -4.82 2.32 0.32
C GLY A 136 -4.97 3.83 0.25
N TYR A 137 -5.98 4.30 -0.47
CA TYR A 137 -6.20 5.71 -0.79
C TYR A 137 -7.55 6.22 -0.27
N PRO A 138 -7.86 6.11 1.04
CA PRO A 138 -9.13 6.59 1.58
C PRO A 138 -9.37 8.07 1.28
N GLU A 139 -8.32 8.89 1.14
CA GLU A 139 -8.42 10.31 0.79
C GLU A 139 -9.01 10.56 -0.60
N LEU A 140 -8.86 9.62 -1.54
CA LEU A 140 -9.47 9.75 -2.87
C LEU A 140 -10.96 9.38 -2.85
N HIS A 141 -11.42 8.71 -1.80
CA HIS A 141 -12.77 8.16 -1.68
C HIS A 141 -13.49 8.55 -0.39
N HIS A 142 -12.94 9.51 0.37
CA HIS A 142 -13.38 9.87 1.72
C HIS A 142 -14.87 10.27 1.79
N HIS A 143 -15.39 10.99 0.80
CA HIS A 143 -16.83 11.27 0.70
C HIS A 143 -17.68 10.03 0.44
N ALA A 144 -17.23 9.11 -0.42
CA ALA A 144 -17.96 7.87 -0.70
C ALA A 144 -17.98 6.95 0.52
N LEU A 145 -16.84 6.84 1.22
CA LEU A 145 -16.73 6.12 2.48
C LEU A 145 -17.66 6.70 3.55
N ALA A 146 -17.70 8.03 3.69
CA ALA A 146 -18.60 8.71 4.63
C ALA A 146 -20.08 8.55 4.25
N ALA A 147 -20.39 8.48 2.96
CA ALA A 147 -21.75 8.28 2.46
C ALA A 147 -22.27 6.85 2.70
N ASN A 148 -21.38 5.86 2.84
CA ASN A 148 -21.77 4.48 3.16
C ASN A 148 -22.01 4.31 4.68
N ALA A 149 -23.07 4.97 5.17
CA ALA A 149 -23.49 4.89 6.57
C ALA A 149 -23.73 3.44 7.05
N PRO A 150 -24.41 2.55 6.29
CA PRO A 150 -24.63 1.16 6.74
C PRO A 150 -23.34 0.40 7.03
N MET A 151 -22.34 0.49 6.15
CA MET A 151 -21.04 -0.14 6.38
C MET A 151 -20.29 0.50 7.55
N SER A 152 -20.30 1.83 7.63
CA SER A 152 -19.67 2.57 8.73
C SER A 152 -20.25 2.19 10.10
N GLU A 153 -21.57 2.04 10.18
CA GLU A 153 -22.27 1.57 11.38
C GLU A 153 -21.94 0.11 11.70
N ALA A 154 -21.87 -0.75 10.68
CA ALA A 154 -21.52 -2.16 10.86
C ALA A 154 -20.09 -2.35 11.41
N ILE A 155 -19.11 -1.58 10.91
CA ILE A 155 -17.73 -1.61 11.42
C ILE A 155 -17.68 -1.08 12.86
N ARG A 156 -18.37 0.04 13.16
CA ARG A 156 -18.45 0.55 14.54
C ARG A 156 -19.10 -0.45 15.49
N ALA A 157 -20.16 -1.13 15.06
CA ALA A 157 -20.82 -2.18 15.83
C ALA A 157 -19.92 -3.40 16.06
N HIS A 158 -19.13 -3.79 15.05
CA HIS A 158 -18.13 -4.86 15.18
C HIS A 158 -17.11 -4.52 16.27
N HIS A 159 -16.55 -3.31 16.26
CA HIS A 159 -15.62 -2.84 17.30
C HIS A 159 -16.30 -2.73 18.68
N ALA A 160 -17.53 -2.22 18.75
CA ALA A 160 -18.28 -2.08 20.01
C ALA A 160 -18.60 -3.43 20.69
N GLN A 161 -18.64 -4.53 19.91
CA GLN A 161 -18.75 -5.90 20.44
C GLN A 161 -17.42 -6.43 21.03
N GLY A 162 -16.35 -5.64 21.01
CA GLY A 162 -15.03 -6.06 21.47
C GLY A 162 -14.29 -6.99 20.50
N LYS A 163 -14.73 -7.05 19.23
CA LYS A 163 -14.06 -7.88 18.23
C LYS A 163 -12.80 -7.19 17.70
N PRO A 164 -11.71 -7.95 17.42
CA PRO A 164 -10.44 -7.37 17.00
C PRO A 164 -10.52 -6.69 15.62
N LEU A 165 -9.79 -5.59 15.48
CA LEU A 165 -9.62 -4.87 14.22
C LEU A 165 -8.15 -4.48 14.06
N LEU A 166 -7.56 -4.84 12.91
CA LEU A 166 -6.25 -4.37 12.48
C LEU A 166 -6.41 -3.36 11.35
N ALA A 167 -5.81 -2.18 11.48
CA ALA A 167 -5.82 -1.16 10.45
C ALA A 167 -4.40 -0.66 10.16
N GLU A 168 -4.06 -0.53 8.88
CA GLU A 168 -2.72 -0.16 8.42
C GLU A 168 -2.77 1.07 7.52
N CYS A 169 -1.86 2.03 7.70
CA CYS A 169 -1.69 3.19 6.81
C CYS A 169 -3.04 3.88 6.49
N GLY A 170 -3.50 3.86 5.23
CA GLY A 170 -4.81 4.39 4.83
C GLY A 170 -5.99 3.78 5.61
N GLY A 171 -5.93 2.49 5.93
CA GLY A 171 -6.95 1.88 6.78
C GLY A 171 -7.00 2.48 8.19
N MET A 172 -5.86 2.91 8.73
CA MET A 172 -5.81 3.64 10.00
C MET A 172 -6.38 5.05 9.86
N LEU A 173 -6.16 5.74 8.74
CA LEU A 173 -6.83 7.01 8.46
C LEU A 173 -8.36 6.87 8.43
N TYR A 174 -8.88 5.75 7.92
CA TYR A 174 -10.32 5.49 7.91
C TYR A 174 -10.93 5.37 9.32
N LEU A 175 -10.13 4.98 10.31
CA LEU A 175 -10.58 4.88 11.71
C LEU A 175 -10.74 6.23 12.41
N LEU A 176 -10.11 7.29 11.89
CA LEU A 176 -10.09 8.62 12.49
C LEU A 176 -11.50 9.26 12.53
N ASP A 177 -11.63 10.37 13.23
CA ASP A 177 -12.85 11.18 13.24
C ASP A 177 -13.10 11.77 11.85
N ALA A 178 -12.05 12.31 11.21
CA ALA A 178 -12.17 12.95 9.90
C ALA A 178 -10.90 12.88 9.05
N LEU A 179 -11.07 12.99 7.74
CA LEU A 179 -10.01 13.11 6.76
C LEU A 179 -10.29 14.28 5.81
N THR A 180 -9.29 15.14 5.64
CA THR A 180 -9.31 16.26 4.70
C THR A 180 -8.34 15.99 3.55
N ASP A 181 -8.83 16.08 2.32
CA ASP A 181 -8.04 15.82 1.12
C ASP A 181 -7.13 17.01 0.71
N VAL A 182 -6.42 16.85 -0.41
CA VAL A 182 -5.50 17.89 -0.94
C VAL A 182 -6.22 19.11 -1.52
N ALA A 183 -7.51 18.99 -1.84
CA ALA A 183 -8.38 20.08 -2.28
C ALA A 183 -8.94 20.87 -1.09
N GLY A 184 -8.85 20.32 0.13
CA GLY A 184 -9.39 20.91 1.34
C GLY A 184 -10.82 20.43 1.66
N GLU A 185 -11.31 19.42 0.95
CA GLU A 185 -12.60 18.82 1.22
C GLU A 185 -12.48 17.86 2.41
N ARG A 186 -13.42 17.94 3.35
CA ARG A 186 -13.41 17.18 4.61
C ARG A 186 -14.57 16.22 4.66
N ALA A 187 -14.31 14.98 5.10
CA ALA A 187 -15.34 13.99 5.39
C ALA A 187 -15.19 13.42 6.81
N GLU A 188 -16.32 13.19 7.48
CA GLU A 188 -16.38 12.46 8.75
C GLU A 188 -16.26 10.97 8.47
N LEU A 189 -15.43 10.27 9.24
CA LEU A 189 -15.11 8.85 9.05
C LEU A 189 -15.60 8.02 10.25
N LEU A 190 -14.91 6.95 10.61
CA LEU A 190 -15.41 5.96 11.57
C LEU A 190 -15.33 6.42 13.03
N GLY A 191 -14.59 7.47 13.37
CA GLY A 191 -14.49 7.99 14.74
C GLY A 191 -14.21 6.91 15.79
N LEU A 192 -13.45 5.88 15.41
CA LEU A 192 -13.02 4.79 16.29
C LEU A 192 -11.67 5.12 16.93
N LEU A 193 -10.88 5.95 16.28
CA LEU A 193 -9.62 6.48 16.77
C LEU A 193 -9.72 8.01 16.87
N PRO A 194 -9.56 8.62 18.06
CA PRO A 194 -9.63 10.06 18.20
C PRO A 194 -8.56 10.78 17.38
N GLY A 195 -8.98 11.76 16.59
CA GLY A 195 -8.11 12.59 15.78
C GLY A 195 -8.58 12.76 14.34
N GLU A 196 -7.86 13.60 13.61
CA GLU A 196 -8.14 13.92 12.21
C GLU A 196 -6.85 13.95 11.40
N ALA A 197 -6.95 13.64 10.11
CA ALA A 197 -5.83 13.71 9.18
C ALA A 197 -6.08 14.72 8.06
N THR A 198 -5.02 15.40 7.64
CA THR A 198 -5.05 16.34 6.51
C THR A 198 -3.95 16.00 5.52
N MET A 199 -4.35 15.75 4.26
CA MET A 199 -3.42 15.50 3.17
C MET A 199 -2.68 16.79 2.78
N GLN A 200 -1.38 16.65 2.53
CA GLN A 200 -0.47 17.74 2.21
C GLN A 200 -0.22 17.77 0.69
N LYS A 201 -0.11 18.97 0.12
CA LYS A 201 0.24 19.16 -1.31
C LYS A 201 1.69 18.81 -1.63
N ARG A 202 2.52 18.69 -0.60
CA ARG A 202 3.94 18.34 -0.69
C ARG A 202 4.21 17.26 0.35
N LEU A 203 5.25 16.47 0.09
CA LEU A 203 5.75 15.46 1.02
C LEU A 203 5.93 16.07 2.42
N ALA A 204 5.23 15.52 3.40
CA ALA A 204 5.26 15.98 4.79
C ALA A 204 6.55 15.53 5.47
N ALA A 205 6.89 14.24 5.31
CA ALA A 205 8.08 13.65 5.90
C ALA A 205 8.70 12.59 4.98
N LEU A 206 10.03 12.64 4.84
CA LEU A 206 10.85 11.57 4.28
C LEU A 206 12.20 11.55 4.98
N ALA A 207 12.42 10.53 5.80
CA ALA A 207 13.63 10.39 6.57
C ALA A 207 13.79 8.96 7.07
N LEU A 208 15.05 8.51 7.24
CA LEU A 208 15.35 7.36 8.09
C LEU A 208 14.95 7.69 9.53
N GLN A 209 14.38 6.70 10.21
CA GLN A 209 13.84 6.80 11.56
C GLN A 209 14.42 5.68 12.44
N ALA A 210 14.62 6.01 13.72
CA ALA A 210 14.84 5.03 14.77
C ALA A 210 13.89 5.34 15.93
N VAL A 211 13.28 4.32 16.52
CA VAL A 211 12.43 4.45 17.71
C VAL A 211 12.88 3.44 18.75
N GLU A 212 13.07 3.91 19.98
CA GLU A 212 13.36 3.05 21.13
C GLU A 212 12.04 2.56 21.72
N LEU A 213 11.86 1.23 21.73
CA LEU A 213 10.74 0.55 22.36
C LEU A 213 11.26 -0.38 23.48
N PRO A 214 10.40 -0.85 24.41
CA PRO A 214 10.81 -1.80 25.45
C PRO A 214 11.49 -3.08 24.90
N GLU A 215 11.14 -3.49 23.69
CA GLU A 215 11.67 -4.67 22.99
C GLU A 215 12.99 -4.40 22.25
N GLY A 216 13.42 -3.14 22.18
CA GLY A 216 14.66 -2.69 21.53
C GLY A 216 14.45 -1.64 20.46
N THR A 217 15.56 -1.21 19.85
CA THR A 217 15.55 -0.19 18.80
C THR A 217 14.95 -0.74 17.51
N LEU A 218 13.85 -0.16 17.04
CA LEU A 218 13.34 -0.37 15.68
C LEU A 218 13.87 0.70 14.74
N ARG A 219 14.22 0.31 13.52
CA ARG A 219 14.72 1.19 12.47
C ARG A 219 13.87 1.06 11.22
N GLY A 220 13.64 2.19 10.56
CA GLY A 220 12.85 2.24 9.34
C GLY A 220 12.98 3.57 8.64
N HIS A 221 11.96 3.93 7.89
CA HIS A 221 11.84 5.24 7.27
C HIS A 221 10.40 5.74 7.37
N THR A 222 10.23 7.05 7.40
CA THR A 222 8.93 7.68 7.21
C THR A 222 8.80 8.13 5.76
N TYR A 223 7.59 8.02 5.22
CA TYR A 223 7.19 8.59 3.94
C TYR A 223 5.72 8.98 4.06
N HIS A 224 5.43 10.24 4.42
CA HIS A 224 4.07 10.70 4.66
C HIS A 224 3.71 11.88 3.75
N HIS A 225 2.47 11.87 3.25
CA HIS A 225 1.80 13.03 2.66
C HIS A 225 0.60 13.47 3.51
N SER A 226 0.49 13.01 4.75
CA SER A 226 -0.56 13.43 5.69
C SER A 226 0.06 13.94 6.98
N LEU A 227 -0.65 14.83 7.64
CA LEU A 227 -0.43 15.21 9.04
C LEU A 227 -1.63 14.72 9.84
N THR A 228 -1.39 14.16 11.01
CA THR A 228 -2.45 13.69 11.92
C THR A 228 -2.43 14.53 13.18
N SER A 229 -3.60 15.06 13.55
CA SER A 229 -3.84 15.73 14.83
C SER A 229 -4.64 14.77 15.71
N THR A 230 -4.10 14.41 16.87
CA THR A 230 -4.77 13.49 17.79
C THR A 230 -4.51 13.89 19.24
N PRO A 231 -5.48 13.72 20.15
CA PRO A 231 -5.25 13.90 21.58
C PRO A 231 -4.50 12.72 22.22
N LEU A 232 -4.26 11.64 21.49
CA LEU A 232 -3.58 10.46 22.02
C LEU A 232 -2.09 10.74 22.25
N GLU A 233 -1.60 10.36 23.43
CA GLU A 233 -0.18 10.48 23.76
C GLU A 233 0.61 9.32 23.13
N PRO A 234 1.66 9.60 22.33
CA PRO A 234 2.48 8.55 21.77
C PRO A 234 3.36 7.93 22.86
N ILE A 235 3.43 6.60 22.89
CA ILE A 235 4.34 5.86 23.79
C ILE A 235 5.81 6.05 23.43
N ALA A 236 6.12 6.39 22.19
CA ALA A 236 7.46 6.66 21.68
C ALA A 236 7.37 7.56 20.44
N ARG A 237 8.44 8.31 20.16
CA ARG A 237 8.59 9.12 18.94
C ARG A 237 9.81 8.66 18.16
N GLY A 238 9.62 8.47 16.86
CA GLY A 238 10.75 8.22 15.95
C GLY A 238 11.65 9.45 15.91
N LEU A 239 12.96 9.21 15.90
CA LEU A 239 13.97 10.24 15.71
C LEU A 239 14.68 9.98 14.39
N SER A 240 14.92 11.05 13.62
CA SER A 240 15.78 10.95 12.45
C SER A 240 17.24 11.06 12.86
N PRO A 241 18.05 9.99 12.71
CA PRO A 241 19.46 10.02 13.12
C PRO A 241 20.29 11.06 12.34
N ASN A 242 19.79 11.46 11.16
CA ASN A 242 20.46 12.39 10.25
C ASN A 242 19.83 13.80 10.25
N GLY A 243 18.91 14.10 11.18
CA GLY A 243 18.27 15.41 11.29
C GLY A 243 17.26 15.74 10.19
N GLY A 244 16.74 14.72 9.48
CA GLY A 244 15.63 14.90 8.53
C GLY A 244 14.33 15.28 9.25
N ARG A 245 13.38 15.92 8.54
CA ARG A 245 12.03 16.22 9.06
C ARG A 245 11.31 14.91 9.42
N GLY A 246 11.40 14.54 10.70
CA GLY A 246 10.72 13.39 11.29
C GLY A 246 10.05 13.71 12.62
N ASN A 247 10.13 14.96 13.07
CA ASN A 247 9.66 15.40 14.39
C ASN A 247 8.39 16.27 14.28
N GLU A 248 7.33 15.72 13.69
CA GLU A 248 5.97 16.24 13.89
C GLU A 248 5.10 15.11 14.44
#